data_AF-A0A9D1A6N4-F1
#
_entry.id   AF-A0A9D1A6N4-F1
#
_cell.length_a   1.000
_cell.length_b   1.000
_cell.length_c   1.000
_cell.angle_alpha   90.00
_cell.angle_beta   90.00
_cell.angle_gamma   90.00
#
_symmetry.space_group_name_H-M   'P 1'
#
loop_
_entity.id
_entity.type
_entity.pdbx_description
1 polymer ?
#
loop_
_entity_poly.entity_id
_entity_poly.type
_entity_poly.pdbx_seq_one_letter_code
_entity_poly.pdbx_strand_id
1 'polypeptide(L)'
;MISVTLYWNNICILHRQELVFLERIRQSLASRGIDLTITCFGLGYGRHMSEYLRSPDAPLPDLVVSTDLEVFEDSRIFRRLEASGLYPLNSLLPAAKDRLLRPLFRQDELLPYLAIPLVFFGRKDFLAAAAVSSLDRLVETRTRLALGGIRNSALKTVAKALWESGGPRFVREFLSCCHAAEMPVQAFHLVQTDVLPLSLVPSVYALRADGEHRAALWPDDGAIAVPSYICARTSIPKDAALTVIEALRSPEIFRFYRESGQLICCDPSSRQQPALLPENGFLRLPSRDFLKSLPPEDFDALYQEFFPLTAS
;
A
#
# COMPACT_ATOMS: atom_id res chain seq x y z
N MET A 1 11.19 13.75 29.49
CA MET A 1 10.42 13.84 28.23
C MET A 1 11.22 13.11 27.18
N ILE A 2 10.61 12.18 26.45
CA ILE A 2 11.28 11.37 25.41
C ILE A 2 10.92 11.98 24.06
N SER A 3 11.91 12.44 23.31
CA SER A 3 11.69 12.91 21.93
C SER A 3 11.60 11.71 20.99
N VAL A 4 10.58 11.70 20.14
CA VAL A 4 10.30 10.64 19.17
C VAL A 4 10.05 11.26 17.81
N THR A 5 10.72 10.74 16.79
CA THR A 5 10.55 11.14 15.39
C THR A 5 9.76 10.09 14.62
N LEU A 6 8.70 10.52 13.93
CA LEU A 6 7.84 9.67 13.11
C LEU A 6 7.85 10.17 11.67
N TYR A 7 8.17 9.28 10.73
CA TYR A 7 7.91 9.51 9.31
C TYR A 7 6.59 8.86 8.92
N TRP A 8 5.70 9.65 8.32
CA TRP A 8 4.34 9.26 7.97
C TRP A 8 4.08 9.39 6.46
N ASN A 9 3.70 8.29 5.83
CA ASN A 9 3.24 8.24 4.45
C ASN A 9 2.13 7.21 4.32
N ASN A 10 0.88 7.54 4.61
CA ASN A 10 -0.18 6.54 4.57
C ASN A 10 -1.13 6.72 3.39
N ILE A 11 -2.16 7.55 3.50
CA ILE A 11 -3.23 7.56 2.49
C ILE A 11 -3.47 8.95 1.94
N CYS A 12 -3.04 9.15 0.68
CA CYS A 12 -3.10 10.46 0.03
C CYS A 12 -4.52 11.05 -0.06
N ILE A 13 -5.55 10.22 -0.29
CA ILE A 13 -6.95 10.70 -0.41
C ILE A 13 -7.53 11.12 0.95
N LEU A 14 -7.02 10.55 2.05
CA LEU A 14 -7.54 10.79 3.41
C LEU A 14 -6.65 11.74 4.23
N HIS A 15 -5.63 12.32 3.60
CA HIS A 15 -4.53 12.99 4.29
C HIS A 15 -4.96 14.13 5.22
N ARG A 16 -6.02 14.90 4.88
CA ARG A 16 -6.47 16.03 5.72
C ARG A 16 -6.97 15.55 7.07
N GLN A 17 -7.77 14.49 7.09
CA GLN A 17 -8.28 13.89 8.32
C GLN A 17 -7.16 13.17 9.08
N GLU A 18 -6.23 12.51 8.39
CA GLU A 18 -5.04 11.91 9.02
C GLU A 18 -4.25 12.96 9.81
N LEU A 19 -4.01 14.16 9.24
CA LEU A 19 -3.31 15.24 9.94
C LEU A 19 -4.01 15.66 11.23
N VAL A 20 -5.34 15.69 11.24
CA VAL A 20 -6.11 16.00 12.46
C VAL A 20 -5.92 14.91 13.52
N PHE A 21 -5.92 13.64 13.12
CA PHE A 21 -5.63 12.53 14.04
C PHE A 21 -4.21 12.58 14.59
N LEU A 22 -3.22 12.83 13.73
CA LEU A 22 -1.82 12.91 14.10
C LEU A 22 -1.56 14.05 15.10
N GLU A 23 -2.20 15.20 14.92
CA GLU A 23 -2.09 16.32 15.86
C GLU A 23 -2.72 15.99 17.22
N ARG A 24 -3.88 15.31 17.24
CA ARG A 24 -4.50 14.84 18.50
C ARG A 24 -3.62 13.82 19.22
N ILE A 25 -3.02 12.90 18.47
CA ILE A 25 -2.08 11.91 19.02
C ILE A 25 -0.87 12.61 19.61
N ARG A 26 -0.29 13.60 18.91
CA ARG A 26 0.83 14.40 19.41
C ARG A 26 0.50 15.08 20.74
N GLN A 27 -0.66 15.73 20.84
CA GLN A 27 -1.12 16.39 22.07
C GLN A 27 -1.33 15.39 23.22
N SER A 28 -1.93 14.23 22.93
CA SER A 28 -2.15 13.16 23.92
C SER A 28 -0.85 12.53 24.41
N LEU A 29 0.14 12.36 23.54
CA LEU A 29 1.44 11.81 23.89
C LEU A 29 2.29 12.79 24.71
N ALA A 30 2.17 14.09 24.45
CA ALA A 30 2.86 15.12 25.21
C ALA A 30 2.49 15.07 26.71
N SER A 31 1.21 14.85 27.03
CA SER A 31 0.77 14.69 28.44
C SER A 31 1.29 13.41 29.11
N ARG A 32 1.76 12.45 28.31
CA ARG A 32 2.41 11.20 28.75
C ARG A 32 3.95 11.30 28.74
N GLY A 33 4.50 12.48 28.53
CA GLY A 33 5.94 12.72 28.53
C GLY A 33 6.67 12.33 27.24
N ILE A 34 5.95 12.14 26.14
CA ILE A 34 6.51 11.85 24.81
C ILE A 34 6.30 13.06 23.89
N ASP A 35 7.40 13.63 23.41
CA ASP A 35 7.39 14.70 22.42
C ASP A 35 7.50 14.12 21.01
N LEU A 36 6.38 14.05 20.30
CA LEU A 36 6.29 13.43 18.98
C LEU A 36 6.47 14.48 17.86
N THR A 37 7.55 14.36 17.10
CA THR A 37 7.79 15.12 15.87
C THR A 37 7.42 14.28 14.65
N ILE A 38 6.55 14.81 13.80
CA ILE A 38 6.00 14.08 12.64
C ILE A 38 6.45 14.75 11.34
N THR A 39 7.04 13.97 10.43
CA THR A 39 7.34 14.41 9.05
C THR A 39 6.47 13.62 8.08
N CYS A 40 5.65 14.32 7.29
CA CYS A 40 4.76 13.71 6.31
C CYS A 40 5.41 13.65 4.92
N PHE A 41 5.22 12.54 4.21
CA PHE A 41 5.72 12.31 2.85
C PHE A 41 4.59 11.89 1.89
N GLY A 42 4.88 11.91 0.59
CA GLY A 42 4.03 11.36 -0.46
C GLY A 42 3.25 12.40 -1.26
N LEU A 43 2.22 11.93 -1.95
CA LEU A 43 1.38 12.72 -2.84
C LEU A 43 0.66 13.81 -2.03
N GLY A 44 1.09 15.06 -2.23
CA GLY A 44 0.65 16.24 -1.45
C GLY A 44 1.73 16.92 -0.61
N TYR A 45 2.89 16.27 -0.41
CA TYR A 45 4.01 16.77 0.40
C TYR A 45 5.32 16.98 -0.40
N GLY A 46 5.25 16.94 -1.72
CA GLY A 46 6.34 17.32 -2.64
C GLY A 46 7.51 16.32 -2.74
N ARG A 47 7.56 15.27 -1.91
CA ARG A 47 8.63 14.25 -1.96
C ARG A 47 8.12 12.87 -1.51
N HIS A 48 8.56 11.81 -2.19
CA HIS A 48 8.31 10.43 -1.79
C HIS A 48 9.24 10.00 -0.65
N MET A 49 8.77 9.12 0.25
CA MET A 49 9.56 8.72 1.42
C MET A 49 10.74 7.86 1.01
N SER A 50 10.55 6.93 0.09
CA SER A 50 11.63 6.09 -0.42
C SER A 50 12.69 6.90 -1.14
N GLU A 51 12.31 7.90 -1.95
CA GLU A 51 13.25 8.83 -2.60
C GLU A 51 14.06 9.64 -1.58
N TYR A 52 13.44 10.07 -0.48
CA TYR A 52 14.15 10.73 0.61
C TYR A 52 15.14 9.77 1.28
N LEU A 53 14.68 8.60 1.71
CA LEU A 53 15.48 7.61 2.44
C LEU A 53 16.53 6.91 1.59
N ARG A 54 16.45 7.00 0.26
CA ARG A 54 17.50 6.52 -0.65
C ARG A 54 18.79 7.30 -0.52
N SER A 55 18.73 8.56 -0.07
CA SER A 55 19.95 9.33 0.22
C SER A 55 20.70 8.70 1.41
N PRO A 56 22.01 8.39 1.26
CA PRO A 56 22.83 7.82 2.34
C PRO A 56 22.86 8.67 3.61
N ASP A 57 22.75 10.00 3.45
CA ASP A 57 22.81 10.97 4.54
C ASP A 57 21.44 11.32 5.12
N ALA A 58 20.34 10.78 4.56
CA ALA A 58 19.01 11.05 5.09
C ALA A 58 18.91 10.50 6.53
N PRO A 59 18.54 11.33 7.52
CA PRO A 59 18.33 10.87 8.88
C PRO A 59 17.21 9.84 8.93
N LEU A 60 17.42 8.80 9.73
CA LEU A 60 16.42 7.78 9.98
C LEU A 60 15.53 8.23 11.15
N PRO A 61 14.19 8.12 11.03
CA PRO A 61 13.27 8.43 12.13
C PRO A 61 13.29 7.31 13.18
N ASP A 62 12.62 7.48 14.30
CA ASP A 62 12.42 6.41 15.29
C ASP A 62 11.30 5.45 14.87
N LEU A 63 10.25 5.97 14.22
CA LEU A 63 9.17 5.18 13.65
C LEU A 63 8.93 5.53 12.19
N VAL A 64 8.54 4.53 11.40
CA VAL A 64 8.05 4.70 10.04
C VAL A 64 6.66 4.10 9.95
N VAL A 65 5.71 4.85 9.39
CA VAL A 65 4.43 4.33 8.89
C VAL A 65 4.34 4.67 7.42
N SER A 66 4.29 3.67 6.54
CA SER A 66 4.38 3.92 5.10
C SER A 66 3.57 2.96 4.22
N THR A 67 2.91 3.49 3.18
CA THR A 67 2.41 2.77 1.99
C THR A 67 3.35 2.87 0.80
N ASP A 68 4.39 3.72 0.87
CA ASP A 68 5.56 3.70 -0.02
C ASP A 68 6.38 2.44 0.31
N LEU A 69 6.08 1.34 -0.38
CA LEU A 69 6.57 0.01 -0.07
C LEU A 69 8.07 -0.14 -0.30
N GLU A 70 8.64 0.66 -1.19
CA GLU A 70 10.07 0.67 -1.47
C GLU A 70 10.89 1.06 -0.23
N VAL A 71 10.30 1.73 0.75
CA VAL A 71 10.94 1.94 2.07
C VAL A 71 11.29 0.60 2.75
N PHE A 72 10.48 -0.43 2.55
CA PHE A 72 10.63 -1.75 3.17
C PHE A 72 11.16 -2.82 2.21
N GLU A 73 10.94 -2.65 0.91
CA GLU A 73 11.29 -3.65 -0.11
C GLU A 73 12.63 -3.35 -0.80
N ASP A 74 13.05 -2.09 -0.90
CA ASP A 74 14.33 -1.73 -1.50
C ASP A 74 15.45 -1.98 -0.48
N SER A 75 16.28 -2.98 -0.75
CA SER A 75 17.37 -3.34 0.16
C SER A 75 18.39 -2.21 0.38
N ARG A 76 18.50 -1.23 -0.53
CA ARG A 76 19.36 -0.04 -0.37
C ARG A 76 18.84 0.89 0.72
N ILE A 77 17.53 0.86 0.98
CA ILE A 77 16.87 1.64 2.04
C ILE A 77 16.72 0.78 3.31
N PHE A 78 16.06 -0.38 3.20
CA PHE A 78 15.62 -1.13 4.36
C PHE A 78 16.78 -1.66 5.22
N ARG A 79 17.92 -2.03 4.62
CA ARG A 79 19.11 -2.47 5.36
C ARG A 79 19.63 -1.41 6.34
N ARG A 80 19.44 -0.11 6.04
CA ARG A 80 19.83 0.98 6.95
C ARG A 80 18.94 1.01 8.19
N LEU A 81 17.63 0.77 8.01
CA LEU A 81 16.68 0.63 9.12
C LEU A 81 17.02 -0.62 9.95
N GLU A 82 17.25 -1.77 9.32
CA GLU A 82 17.63 -3.02 10.01
C GLU A 82 18.94 -2.88 10.79
N ALA A 83 19.99 -2.33 10.16
CA ALA A 83 21.31 -2.15 10.80
C ALA A 83 21.25 -1.23 12.03
N SER A 84 20.26 -0.36 12.09
CA SER A 84 20.03 0.54 13.23
C SER A 84 19.25 -0.10 14.39
N GLY A 85 18.82 -1.36 14.24
CA GLY A 85 18.02 -2.12 15.18
C GLY A 85 16.52 -1.82 15.08
N LEU A 86 15.70 -2.87 14.95
CA LEU A 86 14.24 -2.79 14.89
C LEU A 86 13.60 -3.67 15.97
N TYR A 87 12.46 -3.23 16.50
CA TYR A 87 11.64 -4.04 17.39
C TYR A 87 10.83 -5.09 16.60
N PRO A 88 10.68 -6.33 17.10
CA PRO A 88 9.86 -7.37 16.47
C PRO A 88 8.37 -7.14 16.76
N LEU A 89 7.79 -6.10 16.16
CA LEU A 89 6.45 -5.61 16.48
C LEU A 89 5.34 -6.66 16.35
N ASN A 90 5.42 -7.61 15.40
CA ASN A 90 4.41 -8.67 15.24
C ASN A 90 4.37 -9.69 16.38
N SER A 91 5.45 -9.77 17.17
CA SER A 91 5.53 -10.57 18.38
C SER A 91 5.16 -9.77 19.62
N LEU A 92 5.27 -8.44 19.57
CA LEU A 92 5.03 -7.55 20.70
C LEU A 92 3.60 -7.02 20.78
N LEU A 93 2.92 -6.90 19.64
CA LEU A 93 1.61 -6.28 19.56
C LEU A 93 0.59 -7.25 18.97
N PRO A 94 -0.66 -7.22 19.46
CA PRO A 94 -1.72 -8.02 18.89
C PRO A 94 -2.01 -7.56 17.45
N ALA A 95 -2.21 -8.51 16.55
CA ALA A 95 -2.62 -8.27 15.18
C ALA A 95 -3.50 -9.44 14.71
N ALA A 96 -4.59 -9.13 14.00
CA ALA A 96 -5.43 -10.15 13.40
C ALA A 96 -4.65 -10.86 12.28
N LYS A 97 -4.52 -12.19 12.38
CA LYS A 97 -3.79 -13.05 11.42
C LYS A 97 -4.73 -14.04 10.73
N ASP A 98 -5.95 -13.59 10.43
CA ASP A 98 -6.91 -14.41 9.67
C ASP A 98 -6.43 -14.66 8.23
N ARG A 99 -7.18 -15.48 7.50
CA ARG A 99 -6.84 -15.88 6.11
C ARG A 99 -6.62 -14.67 5.19
N LEU A 100 -7.39 -13.60 5.36
CA LEU A 100 -7.32 -12.40 4.52
C LEU A 100 -6.05 -11.58 4.83
N LEU A 101 -5.72 -11.45 6.11
CA LEU A 101 -4.61 -10.61 6.58
C LEU A 101 -3.25 -11.32 6.57
N ARG A 102 -3.24 -12.66 6.60
CA ARG A 102 -2.00 -13.46 6.64
C ARG A 102 -0.94 -13.06 5.59
N PRO A 103 -1.28 -12.75 4.32
CA PRO A 103 -0.29 -12.31 3.32
C PRO A 103 0.43 -11.01 3.68
N LEU A 104 -0.13 -10.19 4.57
CA LEU A 104 0.48 -8.91 4.97
C LEU A 104 1.68 -9.13 5.91
N PHE A 105 1.73 -10.24 6.65
CA PHE A 105 2.77 -10.50 7.65
C PHE A 105 4.07 -11.01 6.99
N ARG A 106 4.92 -10.08 6.56
CA ARG A 106 6.16 -10.39 5.84
C ARG A 106 7.34 -10.72 6.75
N GLN A 107 7.49 -10.03 7.86
CA GLN A 107 8.57 -10.24 8.83
C GLN A 107 8.20 -9.66 10.19
N ASP A 108 8.91 -10.05 11.24
CA ASP A 108 8.49 -9.75 12.61
C ASP A 108 8.59 -8.27 12.97
N GLU A 109 9.50 -7.55 12.32
CA GLU A 109 9.79 -6.13 12.50
C GLU A 109 8.78 -5.21 11.80
N LEU A 110 8.01 -5.73 10.84
CA LEU A 110 7.01 -4.98 10.09
C LEU A 110 5.61 -5.37 10.55
N LEU A 111 4.99 -4.48 11.33
CA LEU A 111 3.61 -4.64 11.74
C LEU A 111 2.68 -4.14 10.63
N PRO A 112 1.82 -4.99 10.05
CA PRO A 112 0.79 -4.53 9.13
C PRO A 112 -0.13 -3.51 9.80
N TYR A 113 -0.36 -2.39 9.14
CA TYR A 113 -1.25 -1.33 9.61
C TYR A 113 -2.61 -1.38 8.93
N LEU A 114 -2.58 -1.36 7.59
CA LEU A 114 -3.76 -1.50 6.73
C LEU A 114 -3.35 -1.99 5.34
N ALA A 115 -4.32 -2.26 4.49
CA ALA A 115 -4.12 -2.63 3.10
C ALA A 115 -5.19 -2.00 2.21
N ILE A 116 -4.74 -1.52 1.05
CA ILE A 116 -5.57 -0.91 0.01
C ILE A 116 -5.72 -1.91 -1.13
N PRO A 117 -6.81 -2.69 -1.20
CA PRO A 117 -6.99 -3.66 -2.28
C PRO A 117 -7.26 -2.95 -3.61
N LEU A 118 -6.66 -3.47 -4.68
CA LEU A 118 -6.90 -3.09 -6.06
C LEU A 118 -7.90 -4.06 -6.66
N VAL A 119 -8.98 -3.51 -7.22
CA VAL A 119 -10.10 -4.26 -7.78
C VAL A 119 -10.35 -3.82 -9.22
N PHE A 120 -10.99 -4.69 -10.00
CA PHE A 120 -11.44 -4.32 -11.33
C PHE A 120 -12.60 -3.34 -11.23
N PHE A 121 -12.55 -2.27 -12.02
CA PHE A 121 -13.63 -1.32 -12.21
C PHE A 121 -13.88 -1.16 -13.70
N GLY A 122 -15.10 -1.42 -14.14
CA GLY A 122 -15.44 -1.52 -15.56
C GLY A 122 -16.93 -1.48 -15.82
N ARG A 123 -17.30 -1.46 -17.11
CA ARG A 123 -18.69 -1.63 -17.54
C ARG A 123 -19.17 -3.05 -17.20
N LYS A 124 -20.41 -3.20 -16.71
CA LYS A 124 -20.92 -4.51 -16.27
C LYS A 124 -20.89 -5.58 -17.35
N ASP A 125 -21.25 -5.22 -18.58
CA ASP A 125 -21.23 -6.12 -19.74
C ASP A 125 -19.82 -6.62 -20.04
N PHE A 126 -18.82 -5.75 -19.89
CA PHE A 126 -17.41 -6.09 -20.07
C PHE A 126 -16.88 -6.96 -18.93
N LEU A 127 -17.23 -6.64 -17.67
CA LEU A 127 -16.84 -7.43 -16.51
C LEU A 127 -17.47 -8.83 -16.49
N ALA A 128 -18.69 -8.97 -17.02
CA ALA A 128 -19.35 -10.26 -17.14
C ALA A 128 -18.72 -11.18 -18.19
N ALA A 129 -17.83 -10.67 -19.04
CA ALA A 129 -17.10 -11.49 -20.00
C ALA A 129 -16.05 -12.35 -19.27
N ALA A 130 -15.97 -13.63 -19.63
CA ALA A 130 -15.10 -14.63 -18.97
C ALA A 130 -13.59 -14.29 -18.98
N ALA A 131 -13.17 -13.28 -19.75
CA ALA A 131 -11.79 -12.79 -19.77
C ALA A 131 -11.42 -11.91 -18.56
N VAL A 132 -12.40 -11.33 -17.86
CA VAL A 132 -12.16 -10.42 -16.72
C VAL A 132 -12.45 -11.12 -15.40
N SER A 133 -11.71 -12.19 -15.13
CA SER A 133 -11.82 -12.96 -13.88
C SER A 133 -10.62 -12.74 -12.96
N SER A 134 -9.41 -12.73 -13.51
CA SER A 134 -8.17 -12.69 -12.75
C SER A 134 -7.15 -11.80 -13.45
N LEU A 135 -6.17 -11.27 -12.71
CA LEU A 135 -5.15 -10.42 -13.32
C LEU A 135 -4.28 -11.22 -14.31
N ASP A 136 -3.93 -12.45 -13.95
CA ASP A 136 -3.11 -13.32 -14.82
C ASP A 136 -3.84 -13.61 -16.14
N ARG A 137 -5.16 -13.83 -16.12
CA ARG A 137 -5.97 -13.98 -17.34
C ARG A 137 -5.98 -12.73 -18.20
N LEU A 138 -5.98 -11.54 -17.61
CA LEU A 138 -5.89 -10.29 -18.38
C LEU A 138 -4.54 -10.18 -19.11
N VAL A 139 -3.45 -10.65 -18.51
CA VAL A 139 -2.13 -10.71 -19.17
C VAL A 139 -2.16 -11.69 -20.35
N GLU A 140 -2.62 -12.91 -20.12
CA GLU A 140 -2.70 -13.96 -21.15
C GLU A 140 -3.55 -13.56 -22.35
N THR A 141 -4.70 -12.92 -22.08
CA THR A 141 -5.64 -12.45 -23.11
C THR A 141 -5.24 -11.10 -23.70
N ARG A 142 -4.15 -10.49 -23.21
CA ARG A 142 -3.67 -9.15 -23.60
C ARG A 142 -4.77 -8.09 -23.47
N THR A 143 -5.63 -8.23 -22.47
CA THR A 143 -6.75 -7.31 -22.27
C THR A 143 -6.25 -5.93 -21.89
N ARG A 144 -6.77 -4.90 -22.58
CA ARG A 144 -6.43 -3.51 -22.30
C ARG A 144 -7.15 -3.03 -21.05
N LEU A 145 -6.42 -2.38 -20.16
CA LEU A 145 -6.96 -1.75 -18.95
C LEU A 145 -6.18 -0.48 -18.60
N ALA A 146 -6.79 0.38 -17.79
CA ALA A 146 -6.10 1.50 -17.16
C ALA A 146 -5.65 1.15 -15.74
N LEU A 147 -4.45 1.57 -15.35
CA LEU A 147 -3.97 1.46 -13.97
C LEU A 147 -3.17 2.70 -13.63
N GLY A 148 -3.51 3.37 -12.53
CA GLY A 148 -2.78 4.54 -12.08
C GLY A 148 -1.78 4.22 -11.00
N GLY A 149 -0.80 5.11 -10.83
CA GLY A 149 0.21 5.01 -9.79
C GLY A 149 1.60 4.69 -10.32
N ILE A 150 1.99 5.22 -11.48
CA ILE A 150 3.35 5.08 -12.02
C ILE A 150 4.41 5.44 -10.97
N ARG A 151 4.18 6.51 -10.21
CA ARG A 151 5.10 7.03 -9.19
C ARG A 151 4.76 6.64 -7.76
N ASN A 152 3.72 5.84 -7.55
CA ASN A 152 3.38 5.33 -6.23
C ASN A 152 3.51 3.80 -6.20
N SER A 153 3.30 3.21 -5.03
CA SER A 153 3.53 1.77 -4.90
C SER A 153 2.45 0.90 -5.55
N ALA A 154 1.33 1.45 -6.05
CA ALA A 154 0.25 0.64 -6.63
C ALA A 154 0.70 -0.12 -7.89
N LEU A 155 1.17 0.59 -8.93
CA LEU A 155 1.62 -0.06 -10.17
C LEU A 155 2.84 -0.95 -9.94
N LYS A 156 3.77 -0.52 -9.07
CA LYS A 156 4.95 -1.30 -8.72
C LYS A 156 4.60 -2.58 -7.97
N THR A 157 3.61 -2.55 -7.08
CA THR A 157 3.13 -3.77 -6.39
C THR A 157 2.50 -4.73 -7.37
N VAL A 158 1.70 -4.23 -8.32
CA VAL A 158 1.12 -5.04 -9.39
C VAL A 158 2.22 -5.68 -10.24
N ALA A 159 3.22 -4.90 -10.66
CA ALA A 159 4.35 -5.40 -11.43
C ALA A 159 5.12 -6.49 -10.67
N LYS A 160 5.40 -6.31 -9.37
CA LYS A 160 6.08 -7.31 -8.54
C LYS A 160 5.27 -8.59 -8.38
N ALA A 161 3.95 -8.49 -8.17
CA ALA A 161 3.09 -9.68 -8.04
C ALA A 161 2.99 -10.47 -9.36
N LEU A 162 2.93 -9.76 -10.50
CA LEU A 162 2.96 -10.40 -11.82
C LEU A 162 4.33 -11.02 -12.13
N TRP A 163 5.41 -10.38 -11.70
CA TRP A 163 6.75 -10.94 -11.83
C TRP A 163 6.85 -12.25 -11.05
N GLU A 164 6.39 -12.29 -9.81
CA GLU A 164 6.42 -13.52 -9.03
C GLU A 164 5.67 -14.68 -9.73
N SER A 165 4.54 -14.40 -10.37
CA SER A 165 3.71 -15.44 -10.98
C SER A 165 4.13 -15.87 -12.38
N GLY A 166 4.65 -14.95 -13.21
CA GLY A 166 4.99 -15.24 -14.61
C GLY A 166 6.35 -14.73 -15.08
N GLY A 167 7.16 -14.21 -14.17
CA GLY A 167 8.47 -13.64 -14.44
C GLY A 167 8.44 -12.28 -15.16
N PRO A 168 9.62 -11.76 -15.54
CA PRO A 168 9.77 -10.47 -16.21
C PRO A 168 8.92 -10.31 -17.48
N ARG A 169 8.74 -11.41 -18.23
CA ARG A 169 7.96 -11.42 -19.47
C ARG A 169 6.50 -11.05 -19.23
N PHE A 170 5.90 -11.59 -18.18
CA PHE A 170 4.50 -11.35 -17.83
C PHE A 170 4.26 -9.88 -17.48
N VAL A 171 5.21 -9.27 -16.77
CA VAL A 171 5.17 -7.83 -16.47
C VAL A 171 5.23 -7.00 -17.75
N ARG A 172 6.13 -7.34 -18.68
CA ARG A 172 6.22 -6.63 -19.97
C ARG A 172 4.95 -6.77 -20.80
N GLU A 173 4.37 -7.96 -20.85
CA GLU A 173 3.11 -8.20 -21.55
C GLU A 173 1.98 -7.37 -20.96
N PHE A 174 1.84 -7.36 -19.63
CA PHE A 174 0.88 -6.52 -18.93
C PHE A 174 1.07 -5.04 -19.21
N LEU A 175 2.28 -4.51 -18.99
CA LEU A 175 2.58 -3.09 -19.16
C LEU A 175 2.41 -2.64 -20.62
N SER A 176 2.67 -3.51 -21.60
CA SER A 176 2.44 -3.22 -23.02
C SER A 176 0.96 -3.04 -23.39
N CYS A 177 0.05 -3.60 -22.60
CA CYS A 177 -1.40 -3.50 -22.79
C CYS A 177 -2.07 -2.53 -21.80
N CYS A 178 -1.30 -1.98 -20.85
CA CYS A 178 -1.79 -1.13 -19.80
C CYS A 178 -1.69 0.35 -20.20
N HIS A 179 -2.80 1.07 -20.05
CA HIS A 179 -2.74 2.53 -19.97
C HIS A 179 -2.33 2.92 -18.55
N ALA A 180 -1.04 3.15 -18.36
CA ALA A 180 -0.49 3.58 -17.09
C ALA A 180 -0.72 5.08 -16.89
N ALA A 181 -1.36 5.44 -15.77
CA ALA A 181 -1.58 6.83 -15.38
C ALA A 181 -0.73 7.21 -14.15
N GLU A 182 -0.46 8.50 -13.97
CA GLU A 182 0.29 8.98 -12.80
C GLU A 182 -0.47 8.67 -11.49
N MET A 183 -1.79 8.85 -11.49
CA MET A 183 -2.64 8.71 -10.32
C MET A 183 -3.78 7.69 -10.53
N PRO A 184 -4.13 6.86 -9.53
CA PRO A 184 -5.24 5.89 -9.66
C PRO A 184 -6.58 6.52 -10.04
N VAL A 185 -6.84 7.76 -9.60
CA VAL A 185 -8.07 8.50 -9.96
C VAL A 185 -8.15 8.79 -11.46
N GLN A 186 -7.03 8.94 -12.16
CA GLN A 186 -7.03 9.16 -13.62
C GLN A 186 -7.45 7.89 -14.35
N ALA A 187 -6.93 6.73 -13.95
CA ALA A 187 -7.33 5.44 -14.49
C ALA A 187 -8.84 5.16 -14.26
N PHE A 188 -9.35 5.51 -13.08
CA PHE A 188 -10.77 5.45 -12.78
C PHE A 188 -11.62 6.32 -13.73
N HIS A 189 -11.21 7.58 -13.97
CA HIS A 189 -11.94 8.49 -14.85
C HIS A 189 -11.98 8.02 -16.31
N LEU A 190 -10.96 7.31 -16.80
CA LEU A 190 -10.96 6.78 -18.18
C LEU A 190 -12.09 5.77 -18.40
N VAL A 191 -12.46 5.00 -17.36
CA VAL A 191 -13.62 4.11 -17.42
C VAL A 191 -14.93 4.86 -17.20
N GLN A 192 -14.95 5.87 -16.34
CA GLN A 192 -16.13 6.71 -16.15
C GLN A 192 -16.52 7.50 -17.40
N THR A 193 -15.53 7.83 -18.24
CA THR A 193 -15.71 8.61 -19.48
C THR A 193 -15.72 7.73 -20.74
N ASP A 194 -15.83 6.40 -20.56
CA ASP A 194 -15.90 5.40 -21.63
C ASP A 194 -14.71 5.41 -22.62
N VAL A 195 -13.57 5.96 -22.21
CA VAL A 195 -12.32 5.93 -22.99
C VAL A 195 -11.71 4.53 -22.97
N LEU A 196 -11.80 3.83 -21.83
CA LEU A 196 -11.37 2.44 -21.68
C LEU A 196 -12.45 1.61 -20.99
N PRO A 197 -12.58 0.31 -21.31
CA PRO A 197 -13.65 -0.52 -20.77
C PRO A 197 -13.37 -1.02 -19.34
N LEU A 198 -12.11 -0.98 -18.92
CA LEU A 198 -11.63 -1.60 -17.69
C LEU A 198 -10.49 -0.79 -17.07
N SER A 199 -10.47 -0.77 -15.75
CA SER A 199 -9.36 -0.28 -14.96
C SER A 199 -9.11 -1.17 -13.75
N LEU A 200 -7.86 -1.18 -13.26
CA LEU A 200 -7.50 -1.71 -11.97
C LEU A 200 -7.28 -0.52 -11.03
N VAL A 201 -8.09 -0.41 -9.97
CA VAL A 201 -8.11 0.77 -9.10
C VAL A 201 -8.25 0.38 -7.63
N PRO A 202 -7.77 1.21 -6.69
CA PRO A 202 -8.09 1.07 -5.27
C PRO A 202 -9.59 0.95 -5.02
N SER A 203 -9.99 0.06 -4.10
CA SER A 203 -11.38 -0.20 -3.73
C SER A 203 -12.18 1.07 -3.41
N VAL A 204 -11.55 2.06 -2.78
CA VAL A 204 -12.16 3.36 -2.44
C VAL A 204 -12.72 4.11 -3.66
N TYR A 205 -12.11 3.96 -4.84
CA TYR A 205 -12.63 4.55 -6.07
C TYR A 205 -13.75 3.69 -6.65
N ALA A 206 -13.57 2.37 -6.64
CA ALA A 206 -14.53 1.43 -7.21
C ALA A 206 -15.91 1.49 -6.53
N LEU A 207 -15.98 1.88 -5.26
CA LEU A 207 -17.23 2.12 -4.54
C LEU A 207 -18.07 3.29 -5.06
N ARG A 208 -17.49 4.13 -5.92
CA ARG A 208 -18.22 5.17 -6.63
C ARG A 208 -18.87 4.65 -7.92
N ALA A 209 -18.83 3.34 -8.15
CA ALA A 209 -19.61 2.70 -9.21
C ALA A 209 -21.10 2.97 -8.98
N ASP A 210 -21.80 3.33 -10.04
CA ASP A 210 -23.25 3.51 -10.01
C ASP A 210 -24.00 2.20 -9.72
N GLY A 211 -23.35 1.05 -9.90
CA GLY A 211 -23.95 -0.26 -9.69
C GLY A 211 -25.02 -0.60 -10.71
N GLU A 212 -25.18 0.20 -11.77
CA GLU A 212 -26.18 0.06 -12.84
C GLU A 212 -25.49 -0.25 -14.16
N HIS A 213 -24.60 0.63 -14.61
CA HIS A 213 -23.83 0.49 -15.85
C HIS A 213 -22.38 0.07 -15.59
N ARG A 214 -21.84 0.45 -14.43
CA ARG A 214 -20.48 0.11 -14.00
C ARG A 214 -20.50 -0.66 -12.71
N ALA A 215 -19.54 -1.56 -12.55
CA ALA A 215 -19.39 -2.35 -11.35
C ALA A 215 -17.93 -2.47 -10.95
N ALA A 216 -17.75 -2.92 -9.72
CA ALA A 216 -16.47 -3.35 -9.18
C ALA A 216 -16.46 -4.87 -9.08
N LEU A 217 -15.34 -5.50 -9.42
CA LEU A 217 -15.15 -6.94 -9.30
C LEU A 217 -13.84 -7.23 -8.57
N TRP A 218 -13.93 -8.09 -7.57
CA TRP A 218 -12.76 -8.64 -6.87
C TRP A 218 -12.09 -9.70 -7.75
N PRO A 219 -10.78 -9.62 -8.04
CA PRO A 219 -10.11 -10.63 -8.86
C PRO A 219 -10.13 -12.03 -8.23
N ASP A 220 -10.39 -13.06 -9.04
CA ASP A 220 -10.47 -14.47 -8.60
C ASP A 220 -9.13 -15.02 -8.09
N ASP A 221 -8.03 -14.50 -8.62
CA ASP A 221 -6.65 -14.78 -8.16
C ASP A 221 -6.24 -13.94 -6.94
N GLY A 222 -7.19 -13.23 -6.35
CA GLY A 222 -7.01 -12.38 -5.18
C GLY A 222 -6.68 -10.94 -5.56
N ALA A 223 -7.23 -9.98 -4.81
CA ALA A 223 -6.95 -8.57 -5.03
C ALA A 223 -5.50 -8.29 -4.64
N ILE A 224 -4.73 -7.71 -5.56
CA ILE A 224 -3.44 -7.14 -5.22
C ILE A 224 -3.67 -5.96 -4.29
N ALA A 225 -3.00 -5.92 -3.14
CA ALA A 225 -3.14 -4.82 -2.20
C ALA A 225 -1.86 -3.99 -2.08
N VAL A 226 -2.01 -2.70 -1.81
CA VAL A 226 -0.90 -1.86 -1.32
C VAL A 226 -0.96 -1.86 0.21
N PRO A 227 -0.08 -2.60 0.91
CA PRO A 227 -0.05 -2.58 2.36
C PRO A 227 0.54 -1.27 2.89
N SER A 228 0.19 -0.97 4.14
CA SER A 228 0.88 -0.01 4.98
C SER A 228 1.54 -0.77 6.12
N TYR A 229 2.77 -0.43 6.45
CA TYR A 229 3.50 -1.04 7.56
C TYR A 229 3.95 -0.01 8.57
N ILE A 230 4.03 -0.46 9.83
CA ILE A 230 4.75 0.22 10.90
C ILE A 230 6.06 -0.53 11.15
N CYS A 231 7.16 0.19 11.23
CA CYS A 231 8.38 -0.29 11.87
C CYS A 231 8.86 0.73 12.92
N ALA A 232 9.54 0.24 13.95
CA ALA A 232 10.08 1.07 15.01
C ALA A 232 11.49 0.64 15.34
N ARG A 233 12.39 1.62 15.41
CA ARG A 233 13.78 1.41 15.75
C ARG A 233 14.00 1.32 17.25
N THR A 234 15.09 0.64 17.61
CA THR A 234 15.56 0.55 18.99
C THR A 234 16.29 1.81 19.47
N SER A 235 16.22 2.92 18.71
CA SER A 235 16.78 4.23 19.07
C SER A 235 16.04 4.91 20.21
N ILE A 236 14.81 4.49 20.50
CA ILE A 236 13.98 4.95 21.62
C ILE A 236 13.62 3.77 22.53
N PRO A 237 13.27 4.00 23.82
CA PRO A 237 12.82 2.94 24.70
C PRO A 237 11.58 2.22 24.17
N LYS A 238 11.54 0.89 24.36
CA LYS A 238 10.45 0.01 23.90
C LYS A 238 9.07 0.52 24.32
N ASP A 239 8.90 0.90 25.58
CA ASP A 239 7.61 1.37 26.10
C ASP A 239 7.14 2.66 25.42
N ALA A 240 8.08 3.54 25.04
CA ALA A 240 7.76 4.74 24.27
C ALA A 240 7.33 4.38 22.84
N ALA A 241 8.07 3.48 22.17
CA ALA A 241 7.71 3.00 20.83
C ALA A 241 6.32 2.36 20.82
N LEU A 242 6.04 1.43 21.73
CA LEU A 242 4.76 0.75 21.83
C LEU A 242 3.62 1.73 22.15
N THR A 243 3.86 2.68 23.06
CA THR A 243 2.90 3.74 23.38
C THR A 243 2.49 4.56 22.15
N VAL A 244 3.46 4.95 21.31
CA VAL A 244 3.18 5.69 20.07
C VAL A 244 2.40 4.82 19.09
N ILE A 245 2.80 3.56 18.90
CA ILE A 245 2.15 2.63 17.96
C ILE A 245 0.71 2.35 18.38
N GLU A 246 0.44 2.15 19.67
CA GLU A 246 -0.92 1.96 20.18
C GLU A 246 -1.80 3.19 19.92
N ALA A 247 -1.26 4.39 20.09
CA ALA A 247 -1.99 5.63 19.77
C ALA A 247 -2.31 5.73 18.27
N LEU A 248 -1.37 5.35 17.40
CA LEU A 248 -1.57 5.28 15.95
C LEU A 248 -2.57 4.19 15.53
N ARG A 249 -2.83 3.20 16.39
CA ARG A 249 -3.74 2.06 16.14
C ARG A 249 -5.04 2.18 16.93
N SER A 250 -5.47 3.39 17.25
CA SER A 250 -6.70 3.61 18.00
C SER A 250 -7.93 3.08 17.24
N PRO A 251 -8.98 2.60 17.93
CA PRO A 251 -10.21 2.18 17.26
C PRO A 251 -10.87 3.29 16.42
N GLU A 252 -10.67 4.57 16.81
CA GLU A 252 -11.22 5.73 16.09
C GLU A 252 -10.62 5.85 14.69
N ILE A 253 -9.29 5.77 14.55
CA ILE A 253 -8.64 5.92 13.23
C ILE A 253 -8.91 4.73 12.32
N PHE A 254 -8.96 3.50 12.86
CA PHE A 254 -9.34 2.32 12.07
C PHE A 254 -10.81 2.36 11.63
N ARG A 255 -11.71 2.86 12.46
CA ARG A 255 -13.10 3.09 12.06
C ARG A 255 -13.15 4.08 10.89
N PHE A 256 -12.43 5.20 10.98
CA PHE A 256 -12.33 6.18 9.91
C PHE A 256 -11.84 5.55 8.60
N TYR A 257 -10.75 4.79 8.62
CA TYR A 257 -10.22 4.11 7.44
C TYR A 257 -11.18 3.14 6.80
N ARG A 258 -11.93 2.39 7.61
CA ARG A 258 -12.95 1.47 7.09
C ARG A 258 -14.14 2.20 6.49
N GLU A 259 -14.71 3.15 7.21
CA GLU A 259 -15.96 3.80 6.81
C GLU A 259 -15.75 4.76 5.64
N SER A 260 -14.67 5.54 5.69
CA SER A 260 -14.36 6.57 4.68
C SER A 260 -13.46 6.07 3.57
N GLY A 261 -12.54 5.14 3.87
CA GLY A 261 -11.56 4.63 2.92
C GLY A 261 -11.86 3.24 2.37
N GLN A 262 -12.70 2.46 3.05
CA GLN A 262 -13.08 1.10 2.66
C GLN A 262 -11.86 0.19 2.47
N LEU A 263 -10.98 0.34 3.46
CA LEU A 263 -9.69 -0.31 3.54
C LEU A 263 -9.77 -1.51 4.46
N ILE A 264 -8.83 -2.43 4.24
CA ILE A 264 -8.63 -3.55 5.15
C ILE A 264 -7.72 -3.05 6.27
N CYS A 265 -8.26 -2.90 7.48
CA CYS A 265 -7.47 -2.46 8.63
C CYS A 265 -6.98 -3.65 9.44
N CYS A 266 -5.73 -3.62 9.90
CA CYS A 266 -5.15 -4.66 10.76
C CYS A 266 -5.47 -4.38 12.25
N ASP A 267 -6.74 -4.04 12.51
CA ASP A 267 -7.28 -3.81 13.84
C ASP A 267 -7.49 -5.16 14.55
N PRO A 268 -6.81 -5.41 15.69
CA PRO A 268 -6.96 -6.66 16.43
C PRO A 268 -8.36 -6.86 17.00
N SER A 269 -9.15 -5.79 17.14
CA SER A 269 -10.52 -5.83 17.68
C SER A 269 -11.60 -5.97 16.62
N SER A 270 -11.25 -5.84 15.33
CA SER A 270 -12.24 -5.77 14.27
C SER A 270 -12.46 -7.10 13.55
N ARG A 271 -13.74 -7.41 13.30
CA ARG A 271 -14.18 -8.50 12.40
C ARG A 271 -14.80 -7.99 11.10
N GLN A 272 -14.87 -6.68 10.89
CA GLN A 272 -15.65 -6.10 9.80
C GLN A 272 -14.77 -5.86 8.58
N GLN A 273 -15.16 -6.49 7.46
CA GLN A 273 -14.43 -6.47 6.20
C GLN A 273 -15.00 -5.40 5.25
N PRO A 274 -14.25 -4.95 4.22
CA PRO A 274 -14.76 -4.03 3.22
C PRO A 274 -15.99 -4.61 2.51
N ALA A 275 -16.95 -3.76 2.12
CA ALA A 275 -18.19 -4.21 1.50
C ALA A 275 -17.99 -4.96 0.17
N LEU A 276 -16.90 -4.66 -0.55
CA LEU A 276 -16.56 -5.29 -1.83
C LEU A 276 -15.86 -6.65 -1.70
N LEU A 277 -15.45 -7.06 -0.51
CA LEU A 277 -14.75 -8.33 -0.33
C LEU A 277 -15.76 -9.49 -0.37
N PRO A 278 -15.64 -10.44 -1.32
CA PRO A 278 -16.49 -11.63 -1.33
C PRO A 278 -16.12 -12.56 -0.17
N GLU A 279 -17.03 -13.44 0.24
CA GLU A 279 -16.83 -14.36 1.38
C GLU A 279 -15.52 -15.17 1.29
N ASN A 280 -15.16 -15.59 0.08
CA ASN A 280 -13.93 -16.35 -0.18
C ASN A 280 -12.77 -15.50 -0.72
N GLY A 281 -12.94 -14.19 -0.82
CA GLY A 281 -11.91 -13.27 -1.28
C GLY A 281 -10.64 -13.34 -0.43
N PHE A 282 -9.51 -13.10 -1.07
CA PHE A 282 -8.20 -13.06 -0.43
C PHE A 282 -7.33 -11.98 -1.08
N LEU A 283 -6.25 -11.62 -0.38
CA LEU A 283 -5.24 -10.70 -0.88
C LEU A 283 -4.12 -11.47 -1.57
N ARG A 284 -3.67 -10.94 -2.72
CA ARG A 284 -2.48 -11.39 -3.43
C ARG A 284 -1.37 -10.37 -3.24
N LEU A 285 -0.25 -10.77 -2.68
CA LEU A 285 0.89 -9.88 -2.45
C LEU A 285 2.18 -10.59 -2.89
N PRO A 286 3.19 -9.84 -3.35
CA PRO A 286 4.52 -10.41 -3.56
C PRO A 286 4.99 -11.09 -2.27
N SER A 287 5.41 -12.35 -2.37
CA SER A 287 5.87 -13.10 -1.20
C SER A 287 7.16 -12.54 -0.63
N ARG A 288 7.43 -12.84 0.64
CA ARG A 288 8.68 -12.46 1.30
C ARG A 288 9.90 -13.01 0.57
N ASP A 289 9.85 -14.26 0.13
CA ASP A 289 10.98 -14.94 -0.50
C ASP A 289 11.26 -14.39 -1.89
N PHE A 290 10.20 -14.04 -2.63
CA PHE A 290 10.34 -13.31 -3.89
C PHE A 290 10.96 -11.93 -3.68
N LEU A 291 10.44 -11.13 -2.75
CA LEU A 291 10.96 -9.78 -2.48
C LEU A 291 12.43 -9.79 -2.02
N LYS A 292 12.85 -10.80 -1.26
CA LYS A 292 14.26 -10.96 -0.84
C LYS A 292 15.17 -11.36 -2.00
N SER A 293 14.65 -12.13 -2.95
CA SER A 293 15.44 -12.61 -4.09
C SER A 293 15.47 -11.62 -5.26
N LEU A 294 14.55 -10.65 -5.32
CA LEU A 294 14.49 -9.61 -6.34
C LEU A 294 15.47 -8.46 -6.05
N PRO A 295 16.55 -8.30 -6.83
CA PRO A 295 17.44 -7.15 -6.69
C PRO A 295 16.72 -5.86 -7.05
N PRO A 296 16.90 -4.76 -6.28
CA PRO A 296 16.31 -3.46 -6.61
C PRO A 296 16.68 -2.97 -8.02
N GLU A 297 17.91 -3.24 -8.47
CA GLU A 297 18.42 -2.84 -9.78
C GLU A 297 17.68 -3.55 -10.91
N ASP A 298 17.36 -4.83 -10.76
CA ASP A 298 16.64 -5.61 -11.77
C ASP A 298 15.19 -5.12 -11.90
N PHE A 299 14.56 -4.81 -10.77
CA PHE A 299 13.22 -4.24 -10.76
C PHE A 299 13.20 -2.84 -11.39
N ASP A 300 14.13 -1.97 -10.97
CA ASP A 300 14.27 -0.62 -11.50
C ASP A 300 14.50 -0.65 -13.03
N ALA A 301 15.39 -1.52 -13.51
CA ALA A 301 15.69 -1.67 -14.93
C ALA A 301 14.43 -2.05 -15.72
N LEU A 302 13.69 -3.09 -15.30
CA LEU A 302 12.47 -3.49 -15.96
C LEU A 302 11.40 -2.39 -15.94
N TYR A 303 11.23 -1.72 -14.80
CA TYR A 303 10.21 -0.69 -14.66
C TYR A 303 10.52 0.55 -15.51
N GLN A 304 11.80 0.91 -15.62
CA GLN A 304 12.27 2.04 -16.43
C GLN A 304 12.17 1.80 -17.94
N GLU A 305 12.08 0.54 -18.41
CA GLU A 305 11.75 0.24 -19.82
C GLU A 305 10.43 0.91 -20.26
N PHE A 306 9.48 1.06 -19.33
CA PHE A 306 8.16 1.66 -19.59
C PHE A 306 8.03 3.07 -19.02
N PHE A 307 8.70 3.35 -17.90
CA PHE A 307 8.60 4.62 -17.17
C PHE A 307 9.99 5.19 -16.90
N PRO A 308 10.67 5.72 -17.93
CA PRO A 308 11.99 6.30 -17.76
C PRO A 308 11.91 7.49 -16.79
N LEU A 309 12.92 7.60 -15.91
CA LEU A 309 13.09 8.78 -15.08
C LEU A 309 13.33 9.97 -16.02
N THR A 310 12.38 10.89 -16.12
CA THR A 310 12.63 12.17 -16.80
C THR A 310 13.75 12.87 -16.05
N ALA A 311 14.89 13.10 -16.71
CA ALA A 311 15.95 13.95 -16.16
C ALA A 311 15.34 15.32 -15.85
N SER A 312 15.18 15.63 -14.56
CA SER A 312 14.84 16.95 -14.04
C SER A 312 16.13 17.69 -13.71
#